data_AF-A0A3D4YFE1-F1
#
_entry.id   AF-A0A3D4YFE1-F1
#
_cell.length_a   1.000
_cell.length_b   1.000
_cell.length_c   1.000
_cell.angle_alpha   90.00
_cell.angle_beta   90.00
_cell.angle_gamma   90.00
#
_symmetry.space_group_name_H-M   'P 1'
#
loop_
_entity.id
_entity.type
_entity.pdbx_description
1 polymer ?
#
loop_
_entity_poly.entity_id
_entity_poly.type
_entity_poly.pdbx_seq_one_letter_code
_entity_poly.pdbx_strand_id
1 'polypeptide(L)' 'MPDAPIHVWSAADIEVDLDTVGLKASPTNVYKSFTPKPKDPGIFVEGETPSEQVENLLSELKKKHIV' A
#
# COMPACT_ATOMS: atom_id res chain seq x y z
N MET A 1 33.15 14.20 18.97
CA MET A 1 31.93 14.58 19.70
C MET A 1 31.44 13.32 20.39
N PRO A 2 31.24 13.28 21.71
CA PRO A 2 30.57 12.14 22.31
C PRO A 2 29.11 12.12 21.83
N ASP A 3 28.55 10.93 21.62
CA ASP A 3 27.17 10.77 21.19
C ASP A 3 26.21 11.28 22.28
N ALA A 4 25.12 11.93 21.86
CA ALA A 4 24.07 12.38 22.76
C ALA A 4 23.28 11.18 23.33
N PRO A 5 22.83 11.23 24.60
CA PRO A 5 22.09 10.13 25.21
C PRO A 5 20.71 9.96 24.57
N ILE A 6 20.30 8.71 24.32
CA ILE A 6 18.95 8.34 23.90
C ILE A 6 18.16 7.90 25.13
N HIS A 7 17.06 8.61 25.43
CA HIS A 7 16.17 8.25 26.52
C HIS A 7 15.04 7.34 26.02
N VAL A 8 14.79 6.26 26.77
CA VAL A 8 13.71 5.30 26.49
C VAL A 8 12.61 5.51 27.53
N TRP A 9 11.40 5.83 27.08
CA TRP A 9 10.23 6.06 27.94
C TRP A 9 9.17 4.98 27.69
N SER A 10 8.53 4.57 28.78
CA SER A 10 7.38 3.68 28.83
C SER A 10 6.09 4.49 29.03
N ALA A 11 4.94 3.83 28.94
CA ALA A 11 3.65 4.47 29.20
C ALA A 11 3.53 5.04 30.64
N ALA A 12 4.23 4.43 31.61
CA ALA A 12 4.24 4.90 32.99
C ALA A 12 5.02 6.23 33.15
N ASP A 13 6.07 6.43 32.34
CA ASP A 13 6.91 7.63 32.39
C ASP A 13 6.17 8.88 31.87
N ILE A 14 5.06 8.69 31.17
CA ILE A 14 4.23 9.76 30.59
C ILE A 14 2.78 9.74 31.09
N GLU A 15 2.50 8.98 32.14
CA GLU A 15 1.17 8.90 32.80
C GLU A 15 0.01 8.59 31.85
N VAL A 16 0.24 7.72 30.85
CA VAL A 16 -0.78 7.35 29.86
C VAL A 16 -1.67 6.23 30.39
N ASP A 17 -2.98 6.40 30.25
CA ASP A 17 -3.99 5.38 30.56
C ASP A 17 -3.89 4.20 29.58
N LEU A 18 -3.56 3.02 30.11
CA LEU A 18 -3.37 1.79 29.35
C LEU A 18 -4.66 1.27 28.69
N ASP A 19 -5.83 1.71 29.14
CA ASP A 19 -7.11 1.36 28.50
C ASP A 19 -7.38 2.22 27.25
N THR A 20 -6.60 3.28 27.04
CA THR A 20 -6.70 4.16 25.86
C THR A 20 -5.66 3.87 24.79
N VAL A 21 -4.68 2.99 25.07
CA VAL A 21 -3.59 2.66 24.15
C VAL A 21 -3.41 1.16 23.95
N GLY A 22 -2.67 0.78 22.91
CA GLY A 22 -2.37 -0.60 22.58
C GLY A 22 -3.52 -1.36 21.91
N LEU A 23 -3.39 -2.69 21.83
CA LEU A 23 -4.29 -3.53 21.03
C LEU A 23 -5.74 -3.48 21.52
N LYS A 24 -5.97 -3.46 22.84
CA LYS A 24 -7.31 -3.46 23.43
C LYS A 24 -8.08 -2.16 23.14
N ALA A 25 -7.36 -1.04 23.12
CA ALA A 25 -7.93 0.26 22.80
C ALA A 25 -8.06 0.50 21.29
N SER A 26 -7.46 -0.35 20.45
CA SER A 26 -7.48 -0.17 18.99
C SER A 26 -8.88 -0.41 18.43
N PRO A 27 -9.48 0.57 17.71
CA PRO A 27 -10.79 0.37 17.08
C PRO A 27 -10.73 -0.56 15.87
N THR A 28 -9.53 -0.84 15.34
CA THR A 28 -9.33 -1.72 14.18
C THR A 28 -8.47 -2.92 14.57
N ASN A 29 -8.75 -4.07 13.95
CA ASN A 29 -8.01 -5.32 14.16
C ASN A 29 -7.61 -5.93 12.82
N VAL A 30 -6.37 -6.41 12.74
CA VAL A 30 -5.89 -7.13 11.56
C VAL A 30 -6.54 -8.51 11.54
N TYR A 31 -7.53 -8.70 10.66
CA TYR A 31 -8.20 -10.00 10.51
C TYR A 31 -7.37 -11.01 9.71
N LYS A 32 -6.74 -10.54 8.62
CA LYS A 32 -5.90 -11.37 7.75
C LYS A 32 -4.84 -10.52 7.08
N SER A 33 -3.62 -11.04 7.05
CA SER A 33 -2.52 -10.50 6.24
C SER A 33 -2.18 -11.51 5.15
N PHE A 34 -1.88 -11.02 3.95
CA PHE A 34 -1.45 -11.84 2.84
C PHE A 34 -0.48 -11.04 1.96
N THR A 35 0.44 -11.74 1.30
CA THR A 35 1.32 -11.13 0.31
C THR A 35 0.50 -10.71 -0.91
N PRO A 36 0.53 -9.44 -1.34
CA PRO A 36 -0.11 -9.03 -2.58
C PRO A 36 0.38 -9.88 -3.74
N LYS A 37 -0.51 -10.20 -4.69
CA LYS A 37 -0.06 -10.88 -5.92
C LYS A 37 0.96 -9.99 -6.64
N PRO A 38 2.04 -10.56 -7.21
CA PRO A 38 2.93 -9.82 -8.09
C PRO A 38 2.14 -9.15 -9.21
N LYS A 39 2.61 -8.00 -9.70
CA LYS A 39 1.98 -7.34 -10.85
C LYS A 39 2.06 -8.26 -12.06
N ASP A 40 0.97 -8.35 -12.81
CA ASP A 40 0.98 -9.03 -14.09
C ASP A 40 1.97 -8.34 -15.04
N PRO A 41 2.65 -9.11 -15.92
CA PRO A 41 3.53 -8.53 -16.92
C PRO A 41 2.76 -7.54 -17.82
N GLY A 42 3.46 -6.52 -18.29
CA GLY A 42 2.92 -5.57 -19.27
C GLY A 42 2.51 -6.28 -20.56
N ILE A 43 1.55 -5.69 -21.27
CA ILE A 43 1.05 -6.20 -22.55
C ILE A 43 1.68 -5.37 -23.67
N PHE A 44 2.22 -6.04 -24.69
CA PHE A 44 2.57 -5.39 -25.95
C PHE A 44 1.31 -5.23 -26.79
N VAL A 45 1.10 -4.03 -27.32
CA VAL A 45 -0.06 -3.74 -28.16
C VAL A 45 0.26 -4.16 -29.59
N GLU A 46 -0.35 -5.26 -30.02
CA GLU A 46 -0.21 -5.82 -31.36
C GLU A 46 -0.98 -4.99 -32.40
N GLY A 47 -0.52 -5.02 -33.66
CA GLY A 47 -1.12 -4.34 -34.81
C GLY A 47 -0.10 -4.16 -35.94
N GLU A 48 -0.54 -4.23 -37.19
CA GLU A 48 0.35 -4.07 -38.35
C GLU A 48 0.61 -2.59 -38.64
N THR A 49 -0.31 -1.71 -38.23
CA THR A 49 -0.21 -0.26 -38.41
C THR A 49 -0.30 0.51 -37.08
N PRO A 50 0.26 1.73 -37.01
CA PRO A 50 0.11 2.58 -35.82
C PRO A 50 -1.35 2.86 -35.44
N SER A 51 -2.27 2.93 -36.41
CA SER A 51 -3.70 3.18 -36.16
C SER A 51 -4.33 2.00 -35.41
N GLU A 52 -4.07 0.78 -35.87
CA GLU A 52 -4.57 -0.45 -35.22
C GLU A 52 -4.04 -0.59 -33.79
N GLN A 53 -2.77 -0.27 -33.57
CA GLN A 53 -2.18 -0.31 -32.23
C GLN A 53 -2.88 0.70 -31.30
N VAL A 54 -3.20 1.91 -31.77
CA VAL A 54 -3.91 2.91 -30.96
C VAL A 54 -5.34 2.45 -30.63
N GLU A 55 -6.05 1.87 -31.60
CA GLU A 55 -7.39 1.32 -31.39
C GLU A 55 -7.40 0.18 -30.37
N ASN A 56 -6.45 -0.75 -30.49
CA ASN A 56 -6.28 -1.88 -29.56
C ASN A 56 -5.95 -1.39 -28.15
N LEU A 57 -5.06 -0.39 -28.02
CA LEU A 57 -4.72 0.22 -26.73
C LEU A 57 -5.95 0.87 -26.06
N LEU A 58 -6.67 1.71 -26.80
CA LEU A 58 -7.85 2.42 -26.26
C LEU A 58 -8.96 1.46 -25.84
N SER A 59 -9.15 0.37 -26.60
CA SER A 59 -10.11 -0.68 -26.25
C SER A 59 -9.80 -1.33 -24.90
N GLU A 60 -8.54 -1.71 -24.66
CA GLU A 60 -8.11 -2.35 -23.41
C GLU A 60 -8.19 -1.40 -22.21
N LEU A 61 -7.81 -0.13 -22.38
CA LEU A 61 -7.88 0.85 -21.29
C LEU A 61 -9.32 1.14 -20.86
N LYS A 62 -10.26 1.21 -21.80
CA LYS A 62 -11.70 1.37 -21.52
C LYS A 62 -12.27 0.17 -20.76
N LYS A 63 -11.92 -1.06 -21.16
CA LYS A 63 -12.36 -2.29 -20.46
C LYS A 63 -11.92 -2.30 -18.99
N LYS A 64 -10.70 -1.80 -18.73
CA LYS A 64 -10.14 -1.72 -17.37
C LYS A 64 -10.58 -0.48 -16.59
N HIS A 65 -11.46 0.35 -17.17
CA HIS A 65 -11.95 1.60 -16.56
C HIS A 65 -10.81 2.55 -16.15
N ILE A 66 -9.72 2.54 -16.93
CA ILE A 66 -8.57 3.43 -16.73
C ILE A 66 -8.84 4.78 -17.42
N VAL A 67 -9.58 4.77 -18.53
CA VAL A 67 -10.02 5.93 -19.34
C VAL A 67 -11.44 5.76 -19.86
#